data_AF-A0A1S1NHC5-F1
#
_entry.id   AF-A0A1S1NHC5-F1
#
_cell.length_a   1.000
_cell.length_b   1.000
_cell.length_c   1.000
_cell.angle_alpha   90.00
_cell.angle_beta   90.00
_cell.angle_gamma   90.00
#
_symmetry.space_group_name_H-M   'P 1'
#
loop_
_entity.id
_entity.type
_entity.pdbx_description
1 polymer ?
#
loop_
_entity_poly.entity_id
_entity_poly.type
_entity_poly.pdbx_seq_one_letter_code
_entity_poly.pdbx_strand_id
1 'polypeptide(L)'
;MTLGGLGAPSACAAPQIPDFGSYPKADYQDFVVRDTQVYSVRGFQTPDGLFCTSSSHRGMHALDCFGAFPAAPEEANTVHLFSSGAVVSPVAFKVATVGPAEFEGHPLPLLPAGINYAFDGAQCVRDARWLLACAMGTGDAQDGFVVTAGKTEAF
;
A
#
# COMPACT_ATOMS: atom_id res chain seq x y z
N MET A 1 -3.10 -51.92 15.50
CA MET A 1 -2.10 -50.98 14.97
C MET A 1 -2.82 -50.08 13.99
N THR A 2 -3.16 -48.87 14.41
CA THR A 2 -3.90 -47.90 13.59
C THR A 2 -2.97 -46.73 13.33
N LEU A 3 -2.73 -46.45 12.05
CA LEU A 3 -1.79 -45.46 11.54
C LEU A 3 -2.17 -44.04 11.99
N GLY A 4 -1.18 -43.30 12.50
CA GLY A 4 -1.29 -41.88 12.83
C GLY A 4 -1.43 -41.04 11.56
N GLY A 5 -2.49 -40.23 11.52
CA GLY A 5 -2.70 -39.24 10.47
C GLY A 5 -1.71 -38.08 10.64
N LEU A 6 -0.86 -37.90 9.63
CA LEU A 6 -0.05 -36.70 9.44
C LEU A 6 -1.00 -35.52 9.25
N GLY A 7 -1.03 -34.60 10.23
CA GLY A 7 -1.70 -33.31 10.06
C GLY A 7 -1.00 -32.54 8.95
N ALA A 8 -1.73 -32.27 7.87
CA ALA A 8 -1.26 -31.37 6.82
C ALA A 8 -1.00 -29.98 7.43
N PRO A 9 0.05 -29.27 7.00
CA PRO A 9 0.27 -27.90 7.43
C PRO A 9 -0.95 -27.06 7.04
N SER A 10 -1.52 -26.34 8.01
CA SER A 10 -2.57 -25.36 7.74
C SER A 10 -2.05 -24.37 6.71
N ALA A 11 -2.58 -24.46 5.48
CA ALA A 11 -2.39 -23.43 4.48
C ALA A 11 -2.91 -22.13 5.10
N CYS A 12 -2.01 -21.18 5.34
CA CYS A 12 -2.40 -19.84 5.78
C CYS A 12 -3.40 -19.32 4.76
N ALA A 13 -4.59 -18.90 5.21
CA ALA A 13 -5.60 -18.36 4.32
C ALA A 13 -5.01 -17.17 3.55
N ALA A 14 -5.35 -17.05 2.27
CA ALA A 14 -4.91 -15.92 1.47
C ALA A 14 -5.31 -14.59 2.15
N PRO A 15 -4.49 -13.54 2.02
CA PRO A 15 -4.82 -12.22 2.56
C PRO A 15 -6.20 -11.78 2.08
N GLN A 16 -6.99 -11.21 3.00
CA GLN A 16 -8.29 -10.68 2.63
C GLN A 16 -8.10 -9.30 1.97
N ILE A 17 -8.31 -9.25 0.66
CA ILE A 17 -8.19 -8.03 -0.15
C ILE A 17 -9.46 -7.18 0.02
N PRO A 18 -9.35 -5.86 0.30
CA PRO A 18 -10.52 -4.98 0.32
C PRO A 18 -11.16 -4.87 -1.07
N ASP A 19 -12.49 -4.75 -1.11
CA ASP A 19 -13.16 -4.23 -2.30
C ASP A 19 -12.99 -2.70 -2.35
N PHE A 20 -11.89 -2.24 -2.94
CA PHE A 20 -11.57 -0.83 -3.09
C PHE A 20 -12.68 -0.02 -3.79
N GLY A 21 -13.46 -0.66 -4.67
CA GLY A 21 -14.55 -0.03 -5.42
C GLY A 21 -15.78 0.30 -4.57
N SER A 22 -15.93 -0.36 -3.42
CA SER A 22 -17.03 -0.12 -2.47
C SER A 22 -16.89 1.17 -1.66
N TYR A 23 -15.70 1.77 -1.65
CA TYR A 23 -15.40 2.96 -0.86
C TYR A 23 -15.57 4.24 -1.70
N PRO A 24 -16.09 5.34 -1.11
CA PRO A 24 -16.06 6.64 -1.75
C PRO A 24 -14.62 7.07 -2.05
N LYS A 25 -14.40 7.66 -3.23
CA LYS A 25 -13.10 8.17 -3.64
C LYS A 25 -12.77 9.48 -2.93
N ALA A 26 -11.51 9.65 -2.54
CA ALA A 26 -10.96 10.91 -2.06
C ALA A 26 -11.03 12.00 -3.14
N ASP A 27 -11.12 13.26 -2.71
CA ASP A 27 -10.84 14.39 -3.59
C ASP A 27 -9.33 14.50 -3.81
N TYR A 28 -8.90 14.70 -5.05
CA TYR A 28 -7.47 14.77 -5.38
C TYR A 28 -6.80 16.00 -4.76
N GLN A 29 -7.55 17.10 -4.58
CA GLN A 29 -7.00 18.36 -4.07
C GLN A 29 -6.48 18.23 -2.64
N ASP A 30 -7.05 17.30 -1.87
CA ASP A 30 -6.69 17.07 -0.47
C ASP A 30 -5.33 16.39 -0.31
N PHE A 31 -4.81 15.75 -1.36
CA PHE A 31 -3.62 14.89 -1.30
C PHE A 31 -2.45 15.38 -2.14
N VAL A 32 -2.48 16.60 -2.65
CA VAL A 32 -1.38 17.16 -3.46
C VAL A 32 -0.16 17.43 -2.60
N VAL A 33 0.99 16.82 -2.96
CA VAL A 33 2.30 17.09 -2.34
C VAL A 33 3.14 17.96 -3.25
N ARG A 34 3.21 17.60 -4.53
CA ARG A 34 3.88 18.37 -5.57
C ARG A 34 3.10 18.23 -6.86
N ASP A 35 2.57 19.33 -7.36
CA ASP A 35 1.86 19.35 -8.64
C ASP A 35 2.70 20.09 -9.69
N THR A 36 3.53 19.35 -10.41
CA THR A 36 4.22 19.88 -11.60
C THR A 36 3.66 19.18 -12.82
N GLN A 37 3.60 19.88 -13.96
CA GLN A 37 3.08 19.33 -15.23
C GLN A 37 3.79 18.04 -15.68
N VAL A 38 5.02 17.79 -15.23
CA VAL A 38 5.83 16.65 -15.65
C VAL A 38 5.81 15.53 -14.62
N TYR A 39 5.76 15.86 -13.33
CA TYR A 39 5.86 14.89 -12.24
C TYR A 39 4.95 15.32 -11.10
N SER A 40 3.81 14.65 -11.01
CA SER A 40 2.83 14.89 -9.96
C SER A 40 3.02 13.86 -8.84
N VAL A 41 3.12 14.34 -7.61
CA VAL A 41 3.21 13.55 -6.39
C VAL A 41 2.01 13.85 -5.53
N ARG A 42 1.34 12.80 -5.10
CA ARG A 42 0.34 12.83 -4.04
C ARG A 42 0.81 11.98 -2.88
N GLY A 43 0.23 12.19 -1.70
CA GLY A 43 0.60 11.39 -0.55
C GLY A 43 -0.29 11.61 0.64
N PHE A 44 -0.22 10.67 1.57
CA PHE A 44 -0.95 10.68 2.82
C PHE A 44 -0.10 10.07 3.94
N GLN A 45 -0.54 10.27 5.17
CA GLN A 45 -0.07 9.52 6.32
C GLN A 45 -1.23 8.78 6.99
N THR A 46 -0.92 7.74 7.75
CA THR A 46 -1.88 7.03 8.61
C THR A 46 -1.69 7.46 10.07
N PRO A 47 -2.72 7.32 10.92
CA PRO A 47 -2.58 7.56 12.37
C PRO A 47 -1.49 6.72 13.04
N ASP A 48 -1.20 5.54 12.48
CA ASP A 48 -0.19 4.60 12.97
C ASP A 48 1.24 4.95 12.52
N GLY A 49 1.42 6.06 11.80
CA GLY A 49 2.74 6.56 11.40
C GLY A 49 3.31 5.95 10.12
N LEU A 50 2.45 5.38 9.25
CA LEU A 50 2.86 5.08 7.88
C LEU A 50 2.72 6.33 7.02
N PHE A 51 3.65 6.56 6.12
CA PHE A 51 3.65 7.65 5.15
C PHE A 51 3.71 7.06 3.76
N CYS A 52 2.81 7.46 2.87
CA CYS A 52 2.76 6.93 1.51
C CYS A 52 2.73 8.07 0.50
N THR A 53 3.48 7.92 -0.58
CA THR A 53 3.42 8.82 -1.73
C THR A 53 3.21 8.04 -3.00
N SER A 54 2.31 8.53 -3.85
CA SER A 54 2.15 8.03 -5.21
C SER A 54 2.63 9.05 -6.22
N SER A 55 3.13 8.56 -7.35
CA SER A 55 3.55 9.42 -8.44
C SER A 55 3.21 8.82 -9.79
N SER A 56 3.06 9.69 -10.79
CA SER A 56 2.86 9.30 -12.18
C SER A 56 3.79 10.06 -13.10
N HIS A 57 4.42 9.34 -14.02
CA HIS A 57 5.28 9.91 -15.06
C HIS A 57 5.29 9.02 -16.30
N ARG A 58 4.86 9.57 -17.45
CA ARG A 58 4.92 8.90 -18.77
C ARG A 58 4.28 7.50 -18.78
N GLY A 59 3.15 7.32 -18.11
CA GLY A 59 2.44 6.03 -18.03
C GLY A 59 3.08 5.01 -17.07
N MET A 60 4.07 5.44 -16.29
CA MET A 60 4.58 4.72 -15.13
C MET A 60 3.95 5.28 -13.86
N HIS A 61 3.69 4.40 -12.92
CA HIS A 61 3.03 4.67 -11.66
C HIS A 61 3.81 4.01 -10.54
N ALA A 62 3.99 4.74 -9.43
CA ALA A 62 4.62 4.21 -8.24
C ALA A 62 3.81 4.59 -7.00
N LEU A 63 3.80 3.70 -6.01
CA LEU A 63 3.40 3.99 -4.65
C LEU A 63 4.52 3.50 -3.72
N ASP A 64 5.06 4.42 -2.93
CA ASP A 64 6.07 4.14 -1.93
C ASP A 64 5.51 4.44 -0.56
N CYS A 65 5.49 3.44 0.33
CA CYS A 65 5.05 3.57 1.71
C CYS A 65 6.20 3.28 2.67
N PHE A 66 6.36 4.12 3.68
CA PHE A 66 7.42 4.07 4.68
C PHE A 66 6.84 4.04 6.09
N GLY A 67 7.47 3.28 6.99
CA GLY A 67 7.13 3.30 8.41
C GLY A 67 7.36 1.97 9.09
N ALA A 68 6.81 1.83 10.29
CA ALA A 68 6.86 0.58 11.04
C ALA A 68 5.74 -0.35 10.54
N PHE A 69 6.12 -1.35 9.73
CA PHE A 69 5.20 -2.37 9.26
C PHE A 69 5.21 -3.59 10.22
N PRO A 70 4.09 -3.91 10.88
CA PRO A 70 4.02 -5.05 11.80
C PRO A 70 4.37 -6.36 11.09
N ALA A 71 5.32 -7.11 11.65
CA ALA A 71 5.78 -8.41 11.14
C ALA A 71 6.02 -8.45 9.62
N ALA A 72 6.55 -7.36 9.06
CA ALA A 72 6.85 -7.30 7.64
C ALA A 72 7.93 -8.31 7.22
N PRO A 73 7.87 -8.82 5.98
CA PRO A 73 8.94 -9.65 5.41
C PRO A 73 10.29 -8.95 5.56
N GLU A 74 11.30 -9.70 6.01
CA GLU A 74 12.69 -9.24 6.11
C GLU A 74 12.85 -7.94 6.93
N GLU A 75 11.95 -7.70 7.90
CA GLU A 75 11.94 -6.48 8.72
C GLU A 75 11.83 -5.19 7.90
N ALA A 76 11.22 -5.27 6.71
CA ALA A 76 11.07 -4.14 5.82
C ALA A 76 10.34 -2.97 6.48
N ASN A 77 10.89 -1.77 6.26
CA ASN A 77 10.30 -0.49 6.66
C ASN A 77 9.81 0.33 5.47
N THR A 78 9.86 -0.26 4.27
CA THR A 78 9.42 0.33 3.00
C THR A 78 8.67 -0.72 2.18
N VAL A 79 7.57 -0.31 1.55
CA VAL A 79 6.83 -1.10 0.55
C VAL A 79 6.71 -0.29 -0.73
N HIS A 80 7.04 -0.91 -1.86
CA HIS A 80 6.98 -0.30 -3.19
C HIS A 80 6.04 -1.08 -4.11
N LEU A 81 5.09 -0.36 -4.72
CA LEU A 81 4.26 -0.84 -5.83
C LEU A 81 4.63 -0.08 -7.10
N PHE A 82 4.65 -0.77 -8.23
CA PHE A 82 5.00 -0.17 -9.50
C PHE A 82 4.20 -0.77 -10.66
N SER A 83 3.83 0.09 -11.60
CA SER A 83 3.29 -0.34 -12.89
C SER A 83 3.80 0.53 -14.02
N SER A 84 3.88 -0.08 -15.20
CA SER A 84 4.24 0.57 -16.46
C SER A 84 3.27 0.15 -17.54
N GLY A 85 2.38 1.06 -17.93
CA GLY A 85 1.24 0.72 -18.78
C GLY A 85 0.34 -0.31 -18.11
N ALA A 86 0.13 -1.45 -18.77
CA ALA A 86 -0.71 -2.54 -18.26
C ALA A 86 0.06 -3.58 -17.40
N VAL A 87 1.37 -3.40 -17.21
CA VAL A 87 2.20 -4.35 -16.47
C VAL A 87 2.36 -3.88 -15.04
N VAL A 88 1.87 -4.66 -14.08
CA VAL A 88 2.11 -4.47 -12.65
C VAL A 88 3.29 -5.33 -12.22
N SER A 89 4.23 -4.73 -11.49
CA SER A 89 5.37 -5.44 -10.91
C SER A 89 5.01 -6.02 -9.56
N PRO A 90 5.63 -7.14 -9.15
CA PRO A 90 5.44 -7.68 -7.80
C PRO A 90 5.72 -6.64 -6.72
N VAL A 91 4.92 -6.65 -5.64
CA VAL A 91 5.20 -5.80 -4.47
C VAL A 91 6.60 -6.08 -3.92
N ALA A 92 7.32 -5.00 -3.61
CA ALA A 92 8.67 -5.08 -3.09
C ALA A 92 8.75 -4.53 -1.66
N PHE A 93 9.10 -5.40 -0.72
CA PHE A 93 9.45 -5.05 0.65
C PHE A 93 10.95 -4.77 0.75
N LYS A 94 11.33 -3.65 1.37
CA LYS A 94 12.74 -3.25 1.50
C LYS A 94 13.02 -2.64 2.86
N VAL A 95 14.26 -2.78 3.30
CA VAL A 95 14.83 -1.97 4.37
C VAL A 95 15.52 -0.75 3.74
N ALA A 96 15.05 0.44 4.07
CA ALA A 96 15.67 1.70 3.71
C ALA A 96 16.29 2.34 4.97
N THR A 97 17.55 2.77 4.88
CA THR A 97 18.27 3.42 5.99
C THR A 97 17.98 4.91 6.11
N VAL A 98 17.45 5.51 5.04
CA VAL A 98 17.00 6.90 5.00
C VAL A 98 15.48 6.86 4.83
N GLY A 99 14.78 7.42 5.82
CA GLY A 99 13.32 7.61 5.74
C GLY A 99 12.96 8.69 4.72
N PRO A 100 11.69 9.08 4.61
CA PRO A 100 11.25 10.06 3.63
C PRO A 100 11.61 11.49 4.09
N ALA A 101 12.89 11.76 4.34
CA ALA A 101 13.42 13.06 4.79
C ALA A 101 12.97 14.21 3.88
N GLU A 102 12.60 13.91 2.63
CA GLU A 102 11.99 14.87 1.69
C GLU A 102 10.66 15.47 2.18
N PHE A 103 9.93 14.80 3.10
CA PHE A 103 8.61 15.23 3.57
C PHE A 103 8.55 15.68 5.05
N GLU A 104 9.66 15.64 5.79
CA GLU A 104 9.71 16.04 7.22
C GLU A 104 9.31 17.52 7.45
N GLY A 105 9.39 18.37 6.42
CA GLY A 105 8.95 19.77 6.45
C GLY A 105 7.53 20.02 5.89
N HIS A 106 6.87 19.00 5.33
CA HIS A 106 5.57 19.10 4.68
C HIS A 106 4.69 17.92 5.11
N PRO A 107 3.97 18.03 6.23
CA PRO A 107 3.19 16.92 6.76
C PRO A 107 2.13 16.52 5.74
N LEU A 108 2.15 15.24 5.36
CA LEU A 108 1.15 14.66 4.48
C LEU A 108 -0.22 14.68 5.19
N PRO A 109 -1.33 14.88 4.45
CA PRO A 109 -2.67 14.78 5.01
C PRO A 109 -2.92 13.38 5.57
N LEU A 110 -3.78 13.28 6.59
CA LEU A 110 -4.23 11.97 7.08
C LEU A 110 -5.19 11.35 6.06
N LEU A 111 -4.98 10.09 5.68
CA LEU A 111 -5.99 9.33 4.96
C LEU A 111 -7.21 9.14 5.89
N PRO A 112 -8.44 9.52 5.53
CA PRO A 112 -9.61 9.21 6.35
C PRO A 112 -9.95 7.72 6.33
N ALA A 113 -10.56 7.22 7.40
CA ALA A 113 -11.07 5.85 7.39
C ALA A 113 -12.26 5.73 6.43
N GLY A 114 -12.34 4.63 5.69
CA GLY A 114 -13.44 4.38 4.76
C GLY A 114 -13.43 5.23 3.49
N ILE A 115 -12.31 5.88 3.16
CA ILE A 115 -12.12 6.62 1.91
C ILE A 115 -11.04 5.92 1.08
N ASN A 116 -11.28 5.82 -0.23
CA ASN A 116 -10.31 5.28 -1.18
C ASN A 116 -9.46 6.41 -1.77
N TYR A 117 -8.19 6.43 -1.39
CA TYR A 117 -7.14 7.16 -2.10
C TYR A 117 -6.91 6.45 -3.43
N ALA A 118 -7.40 7.01 -4.55
CA ALA A 118 -7.38 6.35 -5.86
C ALA A 118 -6.66 7.22 -6.90
N PHE A 119 -5.35 7.42 -6.70
CA PHE A 119 -4.53 8.32 -7.51
C PHE A 119 -3.30 7.60 -8.06
N ASP A 120 -2.80 8.08 -9.21
CA ASP A 120 -1.57 7.60 -9.84
C ASP A 120 -1.52 6.07 -10.01
N GLY A 121 -2.63 5.44 -10.39
CA GLY A 121 -2.71 4.00 -10.60
C GLY A 121 -2.72 3.16 -9.31
N ALA A 122 -2.62 3.79 -8.14
CA ALA A 122 -2.73 3.15 -6.84
C ALA A 122 -4.13 3.35 -6.24
N GLN A 123 -4.55 2.37 -5.43
CA GLN A 123 -5.73 2.46 -4.56
C GLN A 123 -5.30 2.13 -3.14
N CYS A 124 -5.65 2.97 -2.18
CA CYS A 124 -5.37 2.74 -0.76
C CYS A 124 -6.59 3.05 0.09
N VAL A 125 -6.89 2.16 1.04
CA VAL A 125 -7.94 2.35 2.04
C VAL A 125 -7.40 2.01 3.42
N ARG A 126 -8.01 2.60 4.45
CA ARG A 126 -7.90 2.11 5.82
C ARG A 126 -9.27 2.07 6.47
N ASP A 127 -9.46 1.14 7.40
CA ASP A 127 -10.64 1.07 8.25
C ASP A 127 -10.31 0.28 9.54
N ALA A 128 -11.32 -0.21 10.25
CA ALA A 128 -11.12 -0.99 11.46
C ALA A 128 -10.51 -2.39 11.22
N ARG A 129 -10.57 -2.91 9.99
CA ARG A 129 -10.01 -4.21 9.59
C ARG A 129 -8.58 -4.05 9.08
N TRP A 130 -8.33 -3.01 8.30
CA TRP A 130 -7.00 -2.75 7.72
C TRP A 130 -6.47 -1.41 8.23
N LEU A 131 -5.32 -1.45 8.92
CA LEU A 131 -4.58 -0.22 9.26
C LEU A 131 -4.19 0.54 7.98
N LEU A 132 -3.84 -0.23 6.94
CA LEU A 132 -3.69 0.23 5.57
C LEU A 132 -3.82 -0.96 4.63
N ALA A 133 -4.49 -0.80 3.50
CA ALA A 133 -4.42 -1.73 2.40
C ALA A 133 -4.22 -0.92 1.13
N CYS A 134 -3.24 -1.30 0.33
CA CYS A 134 -2.89 -0.61 -0.89
C CYS A 134 -2.70 -1.60 -2.02
N ALA A 135 -3.02 -1.16 -3.23
CA ALA A 135 -2.84 -1.95 -4.43
C ALA A 135 -2.54 -1.07 -5.63
N MET A 136 -1.97 -1.68 -6.65
CA MET A 136 -1.75 -1.07 -7.95
C MET A 136 -2.23 -2.02 -9.05
N GLY A 137 -2.83 -1.45 -10.09
CA GLY A 137 -3.52 -2.21 -11.13
C GLY A 137 -5.00 -2.41 -10.82
N THR A 138 -5.65 -3.29 -11.58
CA THR A 138 -7.10 -3.53 -11.48
C THR A 138 -7.43 -4.98 -11.81
N GLY A 139 -8.39 -5.57 -11.10
CA GLY A 139 -8.88 -6.92 -11.38
C GLY A 139 -7.78 -7.97 -11.18
N ASP A 140 -7.66 -8.91 -12.11
CA ASP A 140 -6.69 -10.02 -12.01
C ASP A 140 -5.23 -9.60 -12.25
N ALA A 141 -5.00 -8.36 -12.70
CA ALA A 141 -3.67 -7.77 -12.94
C ALA A 141 -3.32 -6.74 -11.87
N GLN A 142 -3.61 -7.08 -10.61
CA GLN A 142 -3.39 -6.23 -9.45
C GLN A 142 -2.39 -6.89 -8.51
N ASP A 143 -1.53 -6.09 -7.89
CA ASP A 143 -0.63 -6.51 -6.81
C ASP A 143 -0.69 -5.46 -5.70
N GLY A 144 -0.45 -5.87 -4.46
CA GLY A 144 -0.61 -4.99 -3.33
C GLY A 144 -0.18 -5.58 -2.01
N PHE A 145 -0.52 -4.86 -0.94
CA PHE A 145 -0.26 -5.29 0.42
C PHE A 145 -1.38 -4.87 1.35
N VAL A 146 -1.52 -5.62 2.44
CA VAL A 146 -2.38 -5.27 3.56
C VAL A 146 -1.56 -5.20 4.84
N VAL A 147 -1.89 -4.22 5.68
CA VAL A 147 -1.37 -3.99 7.02
C VAL A 147 -2.53 -4.12 7.99
N THR A 148 -2.36 -5.02 8.94
CA THR A 148 -3.26 -5.22 10.08
C THR A 148 -2.48 -4.98 11.38
N ALA A 149 -3.17 -5.01 12.52
CA ALA A 149 -2.54 -4.73 13.82
C ALA A 149 -1.31 -5.61 14.15
N GLY A 150 -1.21 -6.82 13.59
CA GLY A 150 -0.13 -7.76 13.90
C GLY A 150 0.70 -8.24 12.71
N LYS A 151 0.34 -7.87 11.48
CA LYS A 151 0.94 -8.45 10.28
C LYS A 151 0.83 -7.55 9.06
N THR A 152 1.85 -7.63 8.21
CA THR A 152 1.90 -7.08 6.86
C THR A 152 2.12 -8.20 5.87
N GLU A 153 1.33 -8.25 4.81
CA GLU A 153 1.40 -9.29 3.79
C GLU A 153 1.04 -8.79 2.39
N ALA A 154 1.67 -9.37 1.38
CA ALA A 154 1.39 -9.17 -0.04
C ALA A 154 0.25 -10.07 -0.52
N PHE A 155 -0.40 -9.68 -1.62
CA PHE A 155 -1.39 -10.50 -2.33
C PHE A 155 -1.26 -10.39 -3.84
#